data_AF-A0A1A3C376-F1
#
_entry.id   AF-A0A1A3C376-F1
#
_cell.length_a   1.000
_cell.length_b   1.000
_cell.length_c   1.000
_cell.angle_alpha   90.00
_cell.angle_beta   90.00
_cell.angle_gamma   90.00
#
_symmetry.space_group_name_H-M   'P 1'
#
loop_
_entity.id
_entity.type
_entity.pdbx_description
1 polymer ?
#
loop_
_entity_poly.entity_id
_entity_poly.type
_entity_poly.pdbx_seq_one_letter_code
_entity_poly.pdbx_strand_id
1 'polypeptide(L)'
;MASGDPEHDDIAPWTTASESLRSVVKWIASSFGALGALLIGTAPLAALHRLNASADWLGWFWPIVSGVVALVAVGYIVWLATSLLTPSPITLQEVATKSRFNTLQELVAADPTAYLGLWGRDIPSFVKLRDREFEILAKLDAKIRSSSNSQELKSLTAARPLQLKVVEVCGLVSARLLAVAGFYDLARRFSDAKIRMFVAAVFVVIGIVGFVATTPSDAKATTPNDGRATTPNDGKATTPSDDKHQAADQMAVPALVSLTSKGATEIEPVLGIGCTNPIQAVLLAGDAKGPWRLMITDDRCRNGTLTVWKEQAVVLEVFPSPGK
;
A
#
# COMPACT_ATOMS: atom_id res chain seq x y z
N MET A 1 -27.89 -20.08 9.31
CA MET A 1 -27.79 -18.76 9.93
C MET A 1 -26.32 -18.54 10.26
N ALA A 2 -25.58 -17.93 9.33
CA ALA A 2 -24.22 -17.48 9.59
C ALA A 2 -24.34 -16.12 10.30
N SER A 3 -24.11 -16.07 11.60
CA SER A 3 -23.83 -14.80 12.28
C SER A 3 -22.49 -14.32 11.74
N GLY A 4 -22.53 -13.46 10.71
CA GLY A 4 -21.36 -12.69 10.32
C GLY A 4 -21.00 -11.83 11.52
N ASP A 5 -19.90 -12.17 12.20
CA ASP A 5 -19.42 -11.43 13.35
C ASP A 5 -19.01 -10.04 12.86
N PRO A 6 -19.76 -8.97 13.20
CA PRO A 6 -19.50 -7.63 12.68
C PRO A 6 -18.18 -7.03 13.19
N GLU A 7 -17.49 -7.71 14.11
CA GLU A 7 -16.27 -7.22 14.74
C GLU A 7 -14.99 -7.50 13.91
N HIS A 8 -15.05 -8.39 12.91
CA HIS A 8 -13.85 -8.75 12.12
C HIS A 8 -13.51 -7.77 10.99
N ASP A 9 -14.45 -6.91 10.56
CA ASP A 9 -14.24 -5.96 9.46
C ASP A 9 -13.46 -4.68 9.86
N ASP A 10 -13.32 -4.42 11.16
CA ASP A 10 -12.73 -3.18 11.68
C ASP A 10 -11.21 -3.05 11.46
N ILE A 11 -10.49 -4.15 11.23
CA ILE A 11 -9.03 -4.16 11.03
C ILE A 11 -8.66 -4.00 9.54
N ALA A 12 -9.57 -4.37 8.64
CA ALA A 12 -9.38 -4.33 7.19
C ALA A 12 -8.95 -2.98 6.60
N PRO A 13 -9.42 -1.80 7.07
CA PRO A 13 -9.04 -0.54 6.43
C PRO A 13 -7.55 -0.21 6.60
N TRP A 14 -6.96 -0.52 7.76
CA TRP A 14 -5.57 -0.18 8.06
C TRP A 14 -4.56 -1.07 7.34
N THR A 15 -4.88 -2.36 7.22
CA THR A 15 -4.07 -3.31 6.45
C THR A 15 -4.12 -2.98 4.97
N THR A 16 -5.30 -2.66 4.45
CA THR A 16 -5.50 -2.22 3.06
C THR A 16 -4.75 -0.91 2.76
N ALA A 17 -4.80 0.07 3.66
CA ALA A 17 -4.07 1.33 3.52
C ALA A 17 -2.54 1.12 3.56
N SER A 18 -2.06 0.18 4.38
CA SER A 18 -0.64 -0.18 4.41
C SER A 18 -0.20 -0.90 3.13
N GLU A 19 -1.06 -1.74 2.57
CA GLU A 19 -0.81 -2.45 1.32
C GLU A 19 -0.77 -1.51 0.11
N SER A 20 -1.67 -0.51 0.07
CA SER A 20 -1.65 0.49 -0.99
C SER A 20 -0.37 1.33 -0.96
N LEU A 21 0.11 1.73 0.23
CA LEU A 21 1.41 2.41 0.38
C LEU A 21 2.57 1.54 -0.11
N ARG A 22 2.61 0.25 0.24
CA ARG A 22 3.64 -0.67 -0.26
C ARG A 22 3.60 -0.83 -1.77
N SER A 23 2.40 -0.88 -2.36
CA SER A 23 2.22 -0.94 -3.81
C SER A 23 2.82 0.30 -4.48
N VAL A 24 2.52 1.50 -3.99
CA VAL A 24 3.10 2.76 -4.49
C VAL A 24 4.63 2.74 -4.40
N VAL A 25 5.19 2.29 -3.28
CA VAL A 25 6.66 2.21 -3.10
C VAL A 25 7.30 1.22 -4.10
N LYS A 26 6.65 0.09 -4.40
CA LYS A 26 7.14 -0.86 -5.42
C LYS A 26 7.19 -0.23 -6.80
N TRP A 27 6.16 0.52 -7.20
CA TRP A 27 6.12 1.22 -8.49
C TRP A 27 7.20 2.28 -8.58
N ILE A 28 7.39 3.08 -7.53
CA ILE A 28 8.46 4.08 -7.44
C ILE A 28 9.84 3.41 -7.60
N ALA A 29 10.10 2.34 -6.85
CA ALA A 29 11.38 1.61 -6.92
C ALA A 29 11.63 1.03 -8.33
N SER A 30 10.58 0.48 -8.97
CA SER A 30 10.66 -0.04 -10.33
C SER A 30 10.98 1.06 -11.35
N SER A 31 10.31 2.21 -11.28
CA SER A 31 10.56 3.35 -12.17
C SER A 31 11.99 3.90 -12.04
N PHE A 32 12.48 4.08 -10.81
CA PHE A 32 13.87 4.54 -10.60
C PHE A 32 14.91 3.48 -10.96
N GLY A 33 14.59 2.19 -10.77
CA GLY A 33 15.43 1.08 -11.25
C GLY A 33 15.56 1.08 -12.77
N ALA A 34 14.44 1.28 -13.49
CA ALA A 34 14.43 1.39 -14.94
C ALA A 34 15.22 2.62 -15.42
N LEU A 35 15.08 3.78 -14.75
CA LEU A 35 15.88 4.97 -15.04
C LEU A 35 17.38 4.73 -14.81
N GLY A 36 17.75 4.06 -13.72
CA GLY A 36 19.14 3.69 -13.46
C GLY A 36 19.71 2.75 -14.53
N ALA A 37 18.93 1.74 -14.94
CA ALA A 37 19.33 0.83 -16.02
C ALA A 37 19.46 1.56 -17.35
N LEU A 38 18.55 2.49 -17.66
CA LEU A 38 18.62 3.31 -18.85
C LEU A 38 19.85 4.22 -18.82
N LEU A 39 20.16 4.86 -17.68
CA LEU A 39 21.37 5.66 -17.53
C LEU A 39 22.64 4.84 -17.75
N ILE A 40 22.71 3.61 -17.25
CA ILE A 40 23.88 2.73 -17.45
C ILE A 40 23.95 2.23 -18.90
N GLY A 41 22.81 1.84 -19.49
CA GLY A 41 22.75 1.27 -20.84
C GLY A 41 22.91 2.28 -21.97
N THR A 42 22.44 3.51 -21.75
CA THR A 42 22.56 4.63 -22.71
C THR A 42 23.75 5.55 -22.39
N ALA A 43 24.41 5.38 -21.23
CA ALA A 43 25.64 6.10 -20.94
C ALA A 43 26.61 5.89 -22.11
N PRO A 44 27.18 6.97 -22.66
CA PRO A 44 28.02 6.91 -23.83
C PRO A 44 29.42 6.43 -23.45
N LEU A 45 29.52 5.18 -23.00
CA LEU A 45 30.78 4.42 -23.05
C LEU A 45 31.34 4.44 -24.50
N ALA A 46 30.45 4.51 -25.49
CA ALA A 46 30.80 4.68 -26.90
C ALA A 46 31.45 6.04 -27.22
N ALA A 47 31.21 7.12 -26.44
CA ALA A 47 31.84 8.43 -26.68
C ALA A 47 33.21 8.56 -26.02
N LEU A 48 33.58 7.68 -25.08
CA LEU A 48 34.88 7.71 -24.40
C LEU A 48 36.06 7.61 -25.37
N HIS A 49 35.89 6.94 -26.52
CA HIS A 49 36.94 6.81 -27.53
C HIS A 49 37.24 8.12 -28.28
N ARG A 50 36.34 9.11 -28.27
CA ARG A 50 36.49 10.37 -29.04
C ARG A 50 37.05 11.55 -28.23
N LEU A 51 37.32 11.34 -26.94
CA LEU A 51 37.95 12.36 -26.11
C LEU A 51 39.44 12.42 -26.46
N ASN A 52 39.80 13.41 -27.29
CA ASN A 52 41.19 13.74 -27.58
C ASN A 52 41.94 13.98 -26.25
N ALA A 53 43.01 13.23 -26.02
CA ALA A 53 43.84 13.32 -24.82
C ALA A 53 44.52 14.69 -24.59
N SER A 54 44.37 15.61 -25.54
CA SER A 54 44.93 16.97 -25.50
C SER A 54 43.92 18.06 -25.11
N ALA A 55 42.63 17.75 -24.99
CA ALA A 55 41.61 18.72 -24.57
C ALA A 55 41.60 18.86 -23.04
N ASP A 56 41.50 20.10 -22.55
CA ASP A 56 41.47 20.50 -21.14
C ASP A 56 40.83 19.46 -20.23
N TRP A 57 41.57 19.00 -19.21
CA TRP A 57 41.14 18.00 -18.23
C TRP A 57 39.77 18.29 -17.59
N LEU A 58 39.40 19.59 -17.51
CA LEU A 58 38.09 20.07 -17.06
C LEU A 58 36.93 19.51 -17.90
N GLY A 59 37.12 19.33 -19.20
CA GLY A 59 36.11 18.83 -20.13
C GLY A 59 35.76 17.35 -19.91
N TRP A 60 36.66 16.56 -19.33
CA TRP A 60 36.39 15.14 -19.02
C TRP A 60 35.88 14.95 -17.59
N PHE A 61 36.34 15.78 -16.65
CA PHE A 61 35.98 15.66 -15.25
C PHE A 61 34.50 15.94 -14.99
N TRP A 62 33.94 17.01 -15.57
CA TRP A 62 32.57 17.44 -15.27
C TRP A 62 31.48 16.44 -15.70
N PRO A 63 31.52 15.86 -16.92
CA PRO A 63 30.55 14.84 -17.32
C PRO A 63 30.65 13.57 -16.45
N ILE A 64 31.85 13.14 -16.09
CA ILE A 64 32.02 11.96 -15.22
C ILE A 64 31.41 12.23 -13.85
N VAL A 65 31.73 13.38 -13.24
CA VAL A 65 31.21 13.74 -11.93
C VAL A 65 29.69 13.87 -11.96
N SER A 66 29.10 14.50 -12.97
CA SER A 66 27.64 14.64 -13.06
C SER A 66 26.94 13.29 -13.27
N GLY A 67 27.53 12.41 -14.08
CA GLY A 67 27.05 11.04 -14.27
C GLY A 67 27.11 10.22 -12.98
N VAL A 68 28.22 10.28 -12.23
CA VAL A 68 28.36 9.61 -10.94
C VAL A 68 27.37 10.15 -9.92
N VAL A 69 27.19 11.47 -9.84
CA VAL A 69 26.20 12.10 -8.95
C VAL A 69 24.78 11.62 -9.27
N ALA A 70 24.41 11.55 -10.56
CA ALA A 70 23.11 11.02 -10.97
C ALA A 70 22.94 9.55 -10.54
N LEU A 71 23.94 8.69 -10.75
CA LEU A 71 23.89 7.28 -10.36
C LEU A 71 23.79 7.09 -8.85
N VAL A 72 24.58 7.84 -8.07
CA VAL A 72 24.52 7.80 -6.60
C VAL A 72 23.15 8.25 -6.11
N ALA A 73 22.57 9.30 -6.71
CA ALA A 73 21.24 9.78 -6.36
C ALA A 73 20.15 8.74 -6.67
N VAL A 74 20.21 8.05 -7.82
CA VAL A 74 19.29 6.94 -8.14
C VAL A 74 19.45 5.80 -7.12
N GLY A 75 20.69 5.38 -6.83
CA GLY A 75 20.96 4.33 -5.85
C GLY A 75 20.44 4.68 -4.45
N TYR A 76 20.57 5.94 -4.05
CA TYR A 76 20.03 6.45 -2.79
C TYR A 76 18.49 6.39 -2.75
N ILE A 77 17.80 6.74 -3.84
CA ILE A 77 16.33 6.62 -3.93
C ILE A 77 15.90 5.16 -3.80
N VAL A 78 16.57 4.24 -4.49
CA VAL A 78 16.28 2.80 -4.40
C VAL A 78 16.52 2.29 -2.97
N TRP A 79 17.61 2.70 -2.33
CA TRP A 79 17.90 2.34 -0.93
C TRP A 79 16.85 2.89 0.04
N LEU A 80 16.40 4.14 -0.15
CA LEU A 80 15.30 4.69 0.66
C LEU A 80 14.00 3.90 0.43
N ALA A 81 13.67 3.57 -0.81
CA ALA A 81 12.49 2.79 -1.12
C ALA A 81 12.52 1.38 -0.50
N THR A 82 13.66 0.69 -0.52
CA THR A 82 13.80 -0.63 0.12
C THR A 82 13.73 -0.53 1.64
N SER A 83 14.29 0.53 2.25
CA SER A 83 14.19 0.76 3.70
C SER A 83 12.76 1.00 4.19
N LEU A 84 11.86 1.50 3.32
CA LEU A 84 10.44 1.65 3.61
C LEU A 84 9.66 0.32 3.48
N LEU A 85 10.16 -0.62 2.67
CA LEU A 85 9.55 -1.94 2.50
C LEU A 85 9.89 -2.90 3.62
N THR A 86 11.03 -2.71 4.30
CA THR A 86 11.42 -3.56 5.42
C THR A 86 10.53 -3.29 6.64
N PRO A 87 9.71 -4.27 7.09
CA PRO A 87 8.87 -4.09 8.25
C PRO A 87 9.73 -3.90 9.50
N SER A 88 9.50 -2.80 10.22
CA SER A 88 10.09 -2.61 11.55
C SER A 88 9.28 -3.44 12.55
N PRO A 89 9.90 -4.29 13.37
CA PRO A 89 9.17 -4.90 14.48
C PRO A 89 8.77 -3.78 15.44
N ILE A 90 7.47 -3.60 15.63
CA ILE A 90 6.91 -2.65 16.60
C ILE A 90 6.34 -3.48 17.75
N THR A 91 6.77 -3.18 18.97
CA THR A 91 6.24 -3.83 20.17
C THR A 91 5.28 -2.90 20.89
N LEU A 92 4.30 -3.45 21.61
CA LEU A 92 3.37 -2.63 22.43
C LEU A 92 4.12 -1.75 23.44
N GLN A 93 5.20 -2.27 24.02
CA GLN A 93 6.05 -1.53 24.96
C GLN A 93 6.65 -0.29 24.30
N GLU A 94 7.07 -0.42 23.05
CA GLU A 94 7.63 0.70 22.28
C GLU A 94 6.57 1.74 21.95
N VAL A 95 5.33 1.31 21.63
CA VAL A 95 4.19 2.20 21.41
C VAL A 95 3.85 3.00 22.68
N ALA A 96 3.95 2.37 23.85
CA ALA A 96 3.66 3.01 25.13
C ALA A 96 4.75 4.01 25.58
N THR A 97 6.00 3.85 25.15
CA THR A 97 7.14 4.58 25.73
C THR A 97 7.80 5.58 24.79
N LYS A 98 7.82 5.33 23.48
CA LYS A 98 8.58 6.19 22.55
C LYS A 98 7.76 7.39 22.09
N SER A 99 8.40 8.55 22.11
CA SER A 99 7.83 9.84 21.68
C SER A 99 7.36 9.86 20.22
N ARG A 100 7.87 8.97 19.37
CA ARG A 100 7.45 8.89 17.96
C ARG A 100 5.96 8.54 17.81
N PHE A 101 5.34 7.97 18.85
CA PHE A 101 3.94 7.58 18.89
C PHE A 101 3.05 8.55 19.68
N ASN A 102 3.54 9.75 20.05
CA ASN A 102 2.75 10.72 20.82
C ASN A 102 1.40 11.04 20.15
N THR A 103 1.36 11.22 18.83
CA THR A 103 0.10 11.47 18.11
C THR A 103 -0.89 10.31 18.27
N LEU A 104 -0.42 9.06 18.25
CA LEU A 104 -1.29 7.91 18.50
C LEU A 104 -1.74 7.87 19.96
N GLN A 105 -0.85 8.18 20.90
CA GLN A 105 -1.18 8.26 22.32
C GLN A 105 -2.23 9.34 22.59
N GLU A 106 -2.14 10.50 21.93
CA GLU A 106 -3.12 11.59 22.00
C GLU A 106 -4.47 11.15 21.43
N LEU A 107 -4.50 10.45 20.28
CA LEU A 107 -5.72 9.92 19.69
C LEU A 107 -6.39 8.86 20.58
N VAL A 108 -5.60 7.94 21.14
CA VAL A 108 -6.10 6.92 22.07
C VAL A 108 -6.56 7.55 23.39
N ALA A 109 -5.89 8.60 23.86
CA ALA A 109 -6.32 9.34 25.05
C ALA A 109 -7.61 10.13 24.82
N ALA A 110 -7.84 10.60 23.58
CA ALA A 110 -9.05 11.34 23.21
C ALA A 110 -10.29 10.42 23.16
N ASP A 111 -10.15 9.18 22.68
CA ASP A 111 -11.22 8.17 22.70
C ASP A 111 -10.70 6.77 23.10
N PRO A 112 -10.48 6.52 24.39
CA PRO A 112 -9.95 5.23 24.85
C PRO A 112 -10.89 4.08 24.52
N THR A 113 -12.20 4.33 24.51
CA THR A 113 -13.23 3.32 24.25
C THR A 113 -13.20 2.81 22.81
N ALA A 114 -12.91 3.66 21.83
CA ALA A 114 -12.81 3.24 20.43
C ALA A 114 -11.59 2.34 20.15
N TYR A 115 -10.48 2.54 20.86
CA TYR A 115 -9.22 1.82 20.60
C TYR A 115 -8.93 0.67 21.57
N LEU A 116 -9.21 0.87 22.86
CA LEU A 116 -8.92 -0.08 23.94
C LEU A 116 -10.18 -0.80 24.45
N GLY A 117 -11.37 -0.33 24.06
CA GLY A 117 -12.62 -0.83 24.61
C GLY A 117 -12.71 -0.57 26.12
N LEU A 118 -13.17 -1.57 26.87
CA LEU A 118 -13.29 -1.50 28.33
C LEU A 118 -12.00 -1.88 29.08
N TRP A 119 -10.92 -2.19 28.36
CA TRP A 119 -9.71 -2.81 28.92
C TRP A 119 -8.64 -1.82 29.39
N GLY A 120 -8.86 -0.50 29.22
CA GLY A 120 -7.91 0.50 29.69
C GLY A 120 -8.30 1.92 29.29
N ARG A 121 -7.76 2.91 30.01
CA ARG A 121 -7.89 4.33 29.68
C ARG A 121 -6.70 4.88 28.89
N ASP A 122 -5.58 4.17 28.94
CA ASP A 122 -4.32 4.56 28.31
C ASP A 122 -3.53 3.31 27.89
N ILE A 123 -2.67 3.47 26.88
CA ILE A 123 -1.86 2.37 26.33
C ILE A 123 -0.94 1.74 27.40
N PRO A 124 -0.19 2.52 28.22
CA PRO A 124 0.64 1.94 29.28
C PRO A 124 -0.13 1.06 30.28
N SER A 125 -1.32 1.51 30.71
CA SER A 125 -2.19 0.76 31.62
C SER A 125 -2.71 -0.51 30.98
N PHE A 126 -3.09 -0.47 29.70
CA PHE A 126 -3.48 -1.65 28.95
C PHE A 126 -2.34 -2.67 28.83
N VAL A 127 -1.12 -2.23 28.53
CA VAL A 127 0.06 -3.11 28.46
C VAL A 127 0.29 -3.81 29.80
N LYS A 128 0.24 -3.06 30.91
CA LYS A 128 0.38 -3.64 32.26
C LYS A 128 -0.73 -4.64 32.59
N LEU A 129 -1.98 -4.35 32.22
CA LEU A 129 -3.10 -5.26 32.41
C LEU A 129 -2.88 -6.56 31.62
N ARG A 130 -2.58 -6.43 30.32
CA ARG A 130 -2.30 -7.55 29.45
C ARG A 130 -1.20 -8.45 30.02
N ASP A 131 -0.04 -7.86 30.35
CA ASP A 131 1.11 -8.62 30.86
C ASP A 131 0.76 -9.35 32.17
N ARG A 132 -0.05 -8.72 33.03
CA ARG A 132 -0.57 -9.34 34.25
C ARG A 132 -1.49 -10.53 33.95
N GLU A 133 -2.39 -10.42 32.97
CA GLU A 133 -3.30 -11.52 32.60
C GLU A 133 -2.54 -12.71 31.99
N PHE A 134 -1.53 -12.46 31.16
CA PHE A 134 -0.64 -13.52 30.68
C PHE A 134 0.13 -14.20 31.82
N GLU A 135 0.61 -13.42 32.79
CA GLU A 135 1.27 -13.97 33.98
C GLU A 135 0.31 -14.82 34.83
N ILE A 136 -0.95 -14.38 35.00
CA ILE A 136 -1.98 -15.13 35.71
C ILE A 136 -2.28 -16.45 35.00
N LEU A 137 -2.44 -16.44 33.67
CA LEU A 137 -2.68 -17.65 32.90
C LEU A 137 -1.50 -18.63 32.99
N ALA A 138 -0.27 -18.13 32.91
CA ALA A 138 0.94 -18.96 33.06
C ALA A 138 1.02 -19.58 34.47
N LYS A 139 0.72 -18.81 35.52
CA LYS A 139 0.66 -19.32 36.90
C LYS A 139 -0.47 -20.33 37.09
N LEU A 140 -1.62 -20.10 36.47
CA LEU A 140 -2.76 -21.02 36.52
C LEU A 140 -2.41 -22.37 35.85
N ASP A 141 -1.81 -22.34 34.66
CA ASP A 141 -1.37 -23.54 33.95
C ASP A 141 -0.26 -24.29 34.72
N ALA A 142 0.68 -23.57 35.34
CA ALA A 142 1.68 -24.17 36.22
C ALA A 142 1.03 -24.85 37.44
N LYS A 143 0.03 -24.19 38.06
CA LYS A 143 -0.67 -24.71 39.23
C LYS A 143 -1.49 -25.96 38.90
N ILE A 144 -2.19 -25.98 37.77
CA ILE A 144 -2.93 -27.15 37.27
C ILE A 144 -2.00 -28.35 37.10
N ARG A 145 -0.80 -28.16 36.55
CA ARG A 145 0.19 -29.24 36.37
C ARG A 145 0.77 -29.75 37.68
N SER A 146 0.94 -28.87 38.67
CA SER A 146 1.52 -29.23 39.97
C SER A 146 0.52 -29.80 40.99
N SER A 147 -0.79 -29.56 40.79
CA SER A 147 -1.81 -29.92 41.77
C SER A 147 -2.17 -31.40 41.71
N SER A 148 -1.94 -32.13 42.80
CA SER A 148 -2.38 -33.53 42.96
C SER A 148 -3.80 -33.65 43.54
N ASN A 149 -4.33 -32.58 44.15
CA ASN A 149 -5.65 -32.59 44.77
C ASN A 149 -6.78 -32.49 43.72
N SER A 150 -7.65 -33.52 43.65
CA SER A 150 -8.75 -33.60 42.68
C SER A 150 -9.76 -32.46 42.80
N GLN A 151 -10.05 -31.97 44.01
CA GLN A 151 -11.03 -30.90 44.22
C GLN A 151 -10.47 -29.54 43.76
N GLU A 152 -9.21 -29.26 44.06
CA GLU A 152 -8.52 -28.05 43.59
C GLU A 152 -8.41 -28.07 42.05
N LEU A 153 -8.08 -29.21 41.45
CA LEU A 153 -7.95 -29.37 40.01
C LEU A 153 -9.27 -29.07 39.29
N LYS A 154 -10.42 -29.51 39.84
CA LYS A 154 -11.75 -29.16 39.29
C LYS A 154 -12.00 -27.65 39.27
N SER A 155 -11.65 -26.95 40.36
CA SER A 155 -11.83 -25.48 40.45
C SER A 155 -10.91 -24.70 39.50
N LEU A 156 -9.63 -25.10 39.39
CA LEU A 156 -8.66 -24.45 38.51
C LEU A 156 -9.00 -24.69 37.03
N THR A 157 -9.46 -25.90 36.70
CA THR A 157 -9.87 -26.24 35.33
C THR A 157 -11.12 -25.46 34.92
N ALA A 158 -12.05 -25.20 35.84
CA ALA A 158 -13.23 -24.38 35.58
C ALA A 158 -12.90 -22.88 35.37
N ALA A 159 -11.84 -22.36 35.99
CA ALA A 159 -11.40 -20.96 35.84
C ALA A 159 -10.62 -20.70 34.53
N ARG A 160 -9.93 -21.72 34.00
CA ARG A 160 -9.09 -21.62 32.79
C ARG A 160 -9.79 -21.06 31.55
N PRO A 161 -11.00 -21.50 31.14
CA PRO A 161 -11.64 -20.97 29.93
C PRO A 161 -12.00 -19.49 30.04
N LEU A 162 -12.28 -18.98 31.25
CA LEU A 162 -12.54 -17.55 31.46
C LEU A 162 -11.26 -16.74 31.20
N GLN A 163 -10.13 -17.20 31.74
CA GLN A 163 -8.83 -16.55 31.55
C GLN A 163 -8.35 -16.60 30.10
N LEU A 164 -8.58 -17.71 29.40
CA LEU A 164 -8.26 -17.83 27.98
C LEU A 164 -9.02 -16.80 27.14
N LYS A 165 -10.31 -16.57 27.42
CA LYS A 165 -11.10 -15.54 26.72
C LYS A 165 -10.55 -14.13 26.97
N VAL A 166 -10.14 -13.82 28.20
CA VAL A 166 -9.54 -12.51 28.53
C VAL A 166 -8.24 -12.29 27.74
N VAL A 167 -7.37 -13.30 27.69
CA VAL A 167 -6.11 -13.23 26.96
C VAL A 167 -6.33 -13.13 25.45
N GLU A 168 -7.33 -13.84 24.92
CA GLU A 168 -7.72 -13.77 23.51
C GLU A 168 -8.18 -12.36 23.11
N VAL A 169 -9.08 -11.76 23.89
CA VAL A 169 -9.55 -10.38 23.67
C VAL A 169 -8.41 -9.38 23.79
N CYS A 170 -7.54 -9.51 24.81
CA CYS A 170 -6.33 -8.70 24.93
C CYS A 170 -5.40 -8.84 23.71
N GLY A 171 -5.33 -10.03 23.13
CA GLY A 171 -4.58 -10.33 21.91
C GLY A 171 -5.15 -9.60 20.69
N LEU A 172 -6.47 -9.63 20.51
CA LEU A 172 -7.18 -8.94 19.42
C LEU A 172 -6.99 -7.41 19.52
N VAL A 173 -7.19 -6.83 20.71
CA VAL A 173 -6.98 -5.40 20.95
C VAL A 173 -5.52 -5.02 20.70
N SER A 174 -4.57 -5.85 21.15
CA SER A 174 -3.13 -5.64 20.89
C SER A 174 -2.81 -5.66 19.40
N ALA A 175 -3.39 -6.59 18.63
CA ALA A 175 -3.19 -6.69 17.19
C ALA A 175 -3.75 -5.46 16.46
N ARG A 176 -4.94 -4.98 16.83
CA ARG A 176 -5.54 -3.75 16.30
C ARG A 176 -4.66 -2.54 16.59
N LEU A 177 -4.21 -2.38 17.83
CA LEU A 177 -3.36 -1.27 18.24
C LEU A 177 -2.02 -1.27 17.49
N LEU A 178 -1.41 -2.44 17.31
CA LEU A 178 -0.18 -2.61 16.54
C LEU A 178 -0.37 -2.32 15.05
N ALA A 179 -1.52 -2.70 14.46
CA ALA A 179 -1.83 -2.39 13.06
C ALA A 179 -1.92 -0.87 12.86
N VAL A 180 -2.62 -0.17 13.74
CA VAL A 180 -2.73 1.30 13.71
C VAL A 180 -1.36 1.94 13.94
N ALA A 181 -0.60 1.49 14.94
CA ALA A 181 0.75 2.00 15.20
C ALA A 181 1.70 1.77 14.01
N GLY A 182 1.59 0.62 13.34
CA GLY A 182 2.35 0.31 12.13
C GLY A 182 2.02 1.25 10.97
N PHE A 183 0.74 1.59 10.79
CA PHE A 183 0.31 2.57 9.79
C PHE A 183 0.90 3.96 10.07
N TYR A 184 0.81 4.46 11.31
CA TYR A 184 1.36 5.78 11.67
C TYR A 184 2.89 5.85 11.56
N ASP A 185 3.60 4.81 11.98
CA ASP A 185 5.06 4.73 11.82
C ASP A 185 5.45 4.74 10.33
N LEU A 186 4.73 3.97 9.50
CA LEU A 186 4.95 3.95 8.05
C LEU A 186 4.64 5.31 7.42
N ALA A 187 3.50 5.93 7.76
CA ALA A 187 3.10 7.22 7.22
C ALA A 187 4.10 8.33 7.55
N ARG A 188 4.64 8.34 8.78
CA ARG A 188 5.66 9.29 9.20
C ARG A 188 6.98 9.08 8.46
N ARG A 189 7.49 7.84 8.42
CA ARG A 189 8.70 7.49 7.66
C ARG A 189 8.55 7.83 6.18
N PHE A 190 7.36 7.62 5.62
CA PHE A 190 7.06 7.96 4.24
C PHE A 190 7.09 9.46 4.02
N SER A 191 6.52 10.27 4.92
CA SER A 191 6.58 11.73 4.84
C SER A 191 8.02 12.24 4.86
N ASP A 192 8.85 11.73 5.78
CA ASP A 192 10.27 12.10 5.88
C ASP A 192 11.05 11.65 4.64
N ALA A 193 10.72 10.46 4.12
CA ALA A 193 11.34 9.91 2.92
C ALA A 193 10.97 10.70 1.67
N LYS A 194 9.74 11.21 1.53
CA LYS A 194 9.31 12.00 0.37
C LYS A 194 10.22 13.19 0.12
N ILE A 195 10.56 13.95 1.15
CA ILE A 195 11.43 15.13 1.01
C ILE A 195 12.82 14.69 0.54
N ARG A 196 13.38 13.64 1.13
CA ARG A 196 14.70 13.10 0.75
C ARG A 196 14.71 12.54 -0.67
N MET A 197 13.66 11.82 -1.06
CA MET A 197 13.47 11.29 -2.41
C MET A 197 13.32 12.43 -3.43
N PHE A 198 12.58 13.49 -3.10
CA PHE A 198 12.43 14.65 -3.95
C PHE A 198 13.78 15.36 -4.17
N VAL A 199 14.54 15.61 -3.10
CA VAL A 199 15.88 16.19 -3.19
C VAL A 199 16.80 15.32 -4.05
N ALA A 200 16.80 14.01 -3.83
CA ALA A 200 17.58 13.08 -4.65
C ALA A 200 17.15 13.09 -6.12
N ALA A 201 15.85 13.15 -6.41
CA ALA A 201 15.34 13.25 -7.78
C ALA A 201 15.80 14.55 -8.46
N VAL A 202 15.86 15.67 -7.74
CA VAL A 202 16.43 16.92 -8.25
C VAL A 202 17.92 16.74 -8.59
N PHE A 203 18.70 16.05 -7.76
CA PHE A 203 20.09 15.72 -8.08
C PHE A 203 20.24 14.82 -9.33
N VAL A 204 19.31 13.88 -9.54
CA VAL A 204 19.27 13.08 -10.77
C VAL A 204 19.07 13.99 -11.98
N VAL A 205 18.09 14.91 -11.94
CA VAL A 205 17.82 15.84 -13.04
C VAL A 205 19.02 16.76 -13.29
N ILE A 206 19.63 17.33 -12.24
CA ILE A 206 20.82 18.18 -12.37
C ILE A 206 21.98 17.38 -12.96
N GLY A 207 22.20 16.14 -12.51
CA GLY A 207 23.25 15.27 -13.03
C GLY A 207 23.06 14.93 -14.50
N ILE A 208 21.83 14.62 -14.93
CA ILE A 208 21.49 14.36 -16.34
C ILE A 208 21.66 15.62 -17.18
N VAL A 209 21.12 16.76 -16.76
CA VAL A 209 21.24 18.03 -17.49
C VAL A 209 22.71 18.46 -17.59
N GLY A 210 23.47 18.36 -16.50
CA GLY A 210 24.90 18.65 -16.48
C GLY A 210 25.70 17.71 -17.37
N PHE A 211 25.33 16.43 -17.42
CA PHE A 211 25.92 15.45 -18.33
C PHE A 211 25.68 15.83 -19.79
N VAL A 212 24.40 16.03 -20.17
CA VAL A 212 24.02 16.37 -21.54
C VAL A 212 24.62 17.70 -21.99
N ALA A 213 24.63 18.72 -21.12
CA ALA A 213 25.17 20.04 -21.43
C ALA A 213 26.69 20.04 -21.63
N THR A 214 27.41 19.08 -21.04
CA THR A 214 28.87 18.99 -21.16
C THR A 214 29.32 17.96 -22.20
N THR A 215 28.45 17.04 -22.61
CA THR A 215 28.73 16.15 -23.73
C THR A 215 28.64 16.91 -25.06
N PRO A 216 29.71 16.94 -25.88
CA PRO A 216 29.68 17.62 -27.17
C PRO A 216 28.60 16.98 -28.07
N SER A 217 27.61 17.79 -28.43
CA SER A 217 26.44 17.36 -29.22
C SER A 217 26.76 17.32 -30.71
N ASP A 218 27.52 16.31 -31.16
CA ASP A 218 27.72 16.05 -32.60
C ASP A 218 26.57 15.24 -33.21
N ALA A 219 25.45 15.08 -32.50
CA ALA A 219 24.24 14.44 -33.00
C ALA A 219 23.54 15.35 -34.02
N LYS A 220 24.17 15.53 -35.18
CA LYS A 220 23.46 15.79 -36.43
C LYS A 220 22.60 14.55 -36.64
N ALA A 221 21.37 14.59 -36.12
CA ALA A 221 20.37 13.57 -36.31
C ALA A 221 20.27 13.34 -37.82
N THR A 222 20.85 12.25 -38.30
CA THR A 222 20.48 11.67 -39.59
C THR A 222 19.02 11.30 -39.42
N THR A 223 18.12 12.19 -39.87
CA THR A 223 16.79 11.81 -40.29
C THR A 223 16.95 10.50 -41.07
N PRO A 224 16.22 9.43 -40.71
CA PRO A 224 16.20 8.22 -41.52
C PRO A 224 15.69 8.65 -42.89
N ASN A 225 16.62 8.83 -43.82
CA ASN A 225 16.32 9.29 -45.16
C ASN A 225 15.57 8.15 -45.84
N ASP A 226 14.43 8.51 -46.42
CA ASP A 226 13.55 7.65 -47.19
C ASP A 226 14.33 6.71 -48.11
N GLY A 227 14.11 5.40 -47.96
CA GLY A 227 15.02 4.43 -48.57
C GLY A 227 14.51 3.00 -48.62
N ARG A 228 13.36 2.81 -49.26
CA ARG A 228 12.93 1.56 -49.93
C ARG A 228 12.27 0.50 -49.05
N ALA A 229 10.94 0.56 -49.04
CA ALA A 229 10.10 -0.62 -48.92
C ALA A 229 10.49 -1.65 -50.00
N THR A 230 11.12 -2.75 -49.59
CA THR A 230 11.08 -4.00 -50.34
C THR A 230 9.92 -4.82 -49.81
N THR A 231 8.85 -4.90 -50.61
CA THR A 231 7.76 -5.86 -50.45
C THR A 231 8.25 -7.31 -50.61
N PRO A 232 7.49 -8.28 -50.08
CA PRO A 232 7.98 -9.54 -49.53
C PRO A 232 7.92 -10.69 -50.55
N ASN A 233 8.81 -11.67 -50.42
CA ASN A 233 8.62 -12.99 -51.01
C ASN A 233 8.79 -14.08 -49.95
N ASP A 234 7.68 -14.78 -49.72
CA ASP A 234 7.59 -16.24 -49.59
C ASP A 234 8.51 -16.93 -48.59
N GLY A 235 8.03 -17.01 -47.35
CA GLY A 235 8.65 -17.77 -46.28
C GLY A 235 7.63 -18.40 -45.34
N LYS A 236 6.85 -19.33 -45.88
CA LYS A 236 6.29 -20.53 -45.22
C LYS A 236 5.85 -20.38 -43.75
N ALA A 237 4.53 -20.30 -43.60
CA ALA A 237 3.82 -20.46 -42.34
C ALA A 237 4.19 -21.76 -41.61
N THR A 238 4.66 -21.62 -40.39
CA THR A 238 4.46 -22.59 -39.31
C THR A 238 3.90 -21.85 -38.12
N THR A 239 2.60 -22.01 -37.88
CA THR A 239 1.95 -21.73 -36.61
C THR A 239 2.53 -22.64 -35.52
N PRO A 240 2.71 -22.10 -34.32
CA PRO A 240 1.91 -22.64 -33.22
C PRO A 240 1.05 -21.53 -32.61
N SER A 241 -0.25 -21.83 -32.51
CA SER A 241 -1.14 -21.22 -31.53
C SER A 241 -0.49 -21.28 -30.15
N ASP A 242 -0.48 -20.15 -29.42
CA ASP A 242 -0.83 -20.06 -28.00
C ASP A 242 -0.67 -18.62 -27.50
N ASP A 243 -1.53 -17.72 -28.01
CA ASP A 243 -1.73 -16.39 -27.41
C ASP A 243 -3.22 -16.21 -27.08
N LYS A 244 -3.62 -16.78 -25.94
CA LYS A 244 -4.83 -16.41 -25.21
C LYS A 244 -4.46 -16.11 -23.77
N HIS A 245 -3.75 -15.02 -23.49
CA HIS A 245 -3.76 -14.35 -22.17
C HIS A 245 -3.15 -12.95 -22.27
N GLN A 246 -3.82 -12.01 -22.95
CA GLN A 246 -3.50 -10.57 -22.81
C GLN A 246 -4.72 -9.71 -23.19
N ALA A 247 -5.80 -9.87 -22.42
CA ALA A 247 -6.94 -8.96 -22.45
C ALA A 247 -7.60 -8.94 -21.06
N ALA A 248 -6.84 -8.54 -20.04
CA ALA A 248 -7.37 -8.30 -18.69
C ALA A 248 -6.38 -7.46 -17.88
N ASP A 249 -6.12 -6.21 -18.27
CA ASP A 249 -5.73 -5.17 -17.31
C ASP A 249 -5.82 -3.74 -17.90
N GLN A 250 -6.91 -3.44 -18.61
CA GLN A 250 -7.30 -2.03 -18.74
C GLN A 250 -7.85 -1.61 -17.38
N MET A 251 -7.02 -0.88 -16.62
CA MET A 251 -7.44 -0.20 -15.40
C MET A 251 -8.73 0.56 -15.68
N ALA A 252 -9.83 0.13 -15.06
CA ALA A 252 -11.10 0.83 -15.10
C ALA A 252 -10.88 2.22 -14.50
N VAL A 253 -10.97 3.25 -15.33
CA VAL A 253 -11.05 4.63 -14.86
C VAL A 253 -12.25 4.71 -13.90
N PRO A 254 -12.10 5.27 -12.69
CA PRO A 254 -13.22 5.39 -11.76
C PRO A 254 -14.34 6.17 -12.44
N ALA A 255 -15.47 5.50 -12.66
CA ALA A 255 -16.67 6.10 -13.22
C ALA A 255 -17.62 6.46 -12.08
N LEU A 256 -18.19 7.66 -12.14
CA LEU A 256 -19.29 8.06 -11.27
C LEU A 256 -20.54 7.35 -11.77
N VAL A 257 -21.20 6.59 -10.90
CA VAL A 257 -22.43 5.86 -11.23
C VAL A 257 -23.51 6.29 -10.26
N SER A 258 -24.72 6.52 -10.78
CA SER A 258 -25.90 6.75 -9.95
C SER A 258 -26.74 5.47 -9.87
N LEU A 259 -27.23 5.19 -8.66
CA LEU A 259 -28.20 4.13 -8.45
C LEU A 259 -29.58 4.64 -8.85
N THR A 260 -30.33 3.88 -9.68
CA THR A 260 -31.72 4.25 -9.93
C THR A 260 -32.60 3.88 -8.73
N SER A 261 -33.82 4.42 -8.69
CA SER A 261 -34.71 4.31 -7.52
C SER A 261 -34.97 2.88 -7.08
N LYS A 262 -35.04 1.94 -8.02
CA LYS A 262 -35.24 0.52 -7.75
C LYS A 262 -34.04 -0.14 -7.04
N GLY A 263 -32.82 0.22 -7.42
CA GLY A 263 -31.60 -0.34 -6.83
C GLY A 263 -31.31 0.26 -5.47
N ALA A 264 -31.68 1.53 -5.25
CA ALA A 264 -31.64 2.09 -3.90
C ALA A 264 -32.57 1.34 -2.94
N THR A 265 -33.79 0.98 -3.34
CA THR A 265 -34.69 0.16 -2.50
C THR A 265 -34.18 -1.26 -2.24
N GLU A 266 -33.49 -1.89 -3.19
CA GLU A 266 -32.93 -3.23 -2.99
C GLU A 266 -31.71 -3.24 -2.06
N ILE A 267 -30.95 -2.14 -2.01
CA ILE A 267 -29.71 -2.01 -1.21
C ILE A 267 -29.98 -1.27 0.12
N GLU A 268 -31.15 -0.65 0.31
CA GLU A 268 -31.57 0.03 1.55
C GLU A 268 -31.31 -0.79 2.83
N PRO A 269 -31.53 -2.12 2.89
CA PRO A 269 -31.24 -2.91 4.09
C PRO A 269 -29.76 -2.90 4.48
N VAL A 270 -28.86 -2.67 3.53
CA VAL A 270 -27.41 -2.65 3.71
C VAL A 270 -26.88 -1.25 4.00
N LEU A 271 -27.50 -0.21 3.42
CA LEU A 271 -27.07 1.19 3.57
C LEU A 271 -27.58 1.88 4.83
N GLY A 272 -28.66 1.35 5.40
CA GLY A 272 -29.35 1.94 6.54
C GLY A 272 -30.50 2.85 6.11
N ILE A 273 -31.43 3.05 7.05
CA ILE A 273 -32.65 3.85 6.86
C ILE A 273 -32.25 5.32 6.66
N GLY A 274 -32.65 5.93 5.54
CA GLY A 274 -32.45 7.37 5.27
C GLY A 274 -31.67 7.71 3.98
N CYS A 275 -31.11 6.73 3.28
CA CYS A 275 -30.49 6.93 1.97
C CYS A 275 -31.54 7.21 0.89
N THR A 276 -31.78 8.49 0.61
CA THR A 276 -32.75 8.93 -0.42
C THR A 276 -32.06 9.24 -1.75
N ASN A 277 -32.69 8.84 -2.85
CA ASN A 277 -32.16 9.00 -4.21
C ASN A 277 -31.90 10.46 -4.63
N PRO A 278 -30.89 10.73 -5.49
CA PRO A 278 -29.93 9.78 -6.05
C PRO A 278 -28.69 9.57 -5.16
N ILE A 279 -28.23 8.32 -5.04
CA ILE A 279 -27.00 7.96 -4.31
C ILE A 279 -25.83 7.99 -5.29
N GLN A 280 -24.78 8.74 -4.95
CA GLN A 280 -23.54 8.75 -5.72
C GLN A 280 -22.59 7.63 -5.27
N ALA A 281 -22.11 6.85 -6.23
CA ALA A 281 -21.12 5.81 -5.99
C ALA A 281 -20.00 5.85 -7.03
N VAL A 282 -18.80 5.46 -6.62
CA VAL A 282 -17.63 5.31 -7.48
C VAL A 282 -17.38 3.83 -7.73
N LEU A 283 -17.32 3.43 -8.99
CA LEU A 283 -16.93 2.06 -9.37
C LEU A 283 -15.42 1.89 -9.15
N LEU A 284 -15.04 1.05 -8.18
CA LEU A 284 -13.65 0.78 -7.83
C LEU A 284 -13.04 -0.34 -8.69
N ALA A 285 -13.83 -1.39 -8.97
CA ALA A 285 -13.39 -2.55 -9.75
C ALA A 285 -14.61 -3.36 -10.21
N GLY A 286 -14.50 -4.00 -11.37
CA GLY A 286 -15.51 -4.93 -11.88
C GLY A 286 -15.23 -5.25 -13.34
N ASP A 287 -15.38 -6.52 -13.72
CA ASP A 287 -15.36 -6.93 -15.12
C ASP A 287 -16.80 -7.11 -15.64
N ALA A 288 -16.96 -7.27 -16.96
CA ALA A 288 -18.29 -7.39 -17.58
C ALA A 288 -19.10 -8.64 -17.14
N LYS A 289 -18.47 -9.59 -16.43
CA LYS A 289 -19.00 -10.87 -15.99
C LYS A 289 -18.90 -11.09 -14.45
N GLY A 290 -18.13 -10.27 -13.75
CA GLY A 290 -17.80 -10.41 -12.33
C GLY A 290 -18.54 -9.43 -11.43
N PRO A 291 -18.33 -9.54 -10.10
CA PRO A 291 -18.95 -8.64 -9.14
C PRO A 291 -18.32 -7.25 -9.21
N TRP A 292 -19.17 -6.22 -9.10
CA TRP A 292 -18.76 -4.82 -9.12
C TRP A 292 -18.55 -4.35 -7.68
N ARG A 293 -17.39 -3.74 -7.39
CA ARG A 293 -17.13 -3.03 -6.13
C ARG A 293 -17.47 -1.56 -6.29
N LEU A 294 -18.45 -1.11 -5.53
CA LEU A 294 -18.89 0.27 -5.48
C LEU A 294 -18.49 0.87 -4.14
N MET A 295 -17.93 2.08 -4.16
CA MET A 295 -17.72 2.89 -2.97
C MET A 295 -18.78 3.99 -2.92
N ILE A 296 -19.58 4.01 -1.86
CA ILE A 296 -20.62 5.03 -1.69
C ILE A 296 -19.97 6.29 -1.14
N THR A 297 -20.23 7.41 -1.78
CA THR A 297 -19.65 8.72 -1.41
C THR A 297 -20.68 9.68 -0.82
N ASP A 298 -21.94 9.25 -0.67
CA ASP A 298 -23.01 10.05 -0.07
C ASP A 298 -22.86 10.07 1.46
N ASP A 299 -22.74 11.26 2.04
CA ASP A 299 -22.53 11.52 3.47
C ASP A 299 -23.75 11.15 4.33
N ARG A 300 -24.91 11.01 3.72
CA ARG A 300 -26.15 10.57 4.37
C ARG A 300 -26.24 9.05 4.49
N CYS A 301 -25.37 8.32 3.80
CA CYS A 301 -25.30 6.88 3.82
C CYS A 301 -24.13 6.40 4.67
N ARG A 302 -24.24 5.18 5.22
CA ARG A 302 -23.11 4.55 5.90
C ARG A 302 -21.99 4.33 4.88
N ASN A 303 -20.85 5.00 5.05
CA ASN A 303 -19.67 4.81 4.22
C ASN A 303 -19.27 3.33 4.21
N GLY A 304 -19.18 2.74 3.01
CA GLY A 304 -18.88 1.32 2.85
C GLY A 304 -18.58 0.95 1.40
N THR A 305 -17.92 -0.20 1.24
CA THR A 305 -17.72 -0.81 -0.09
C THR A 305 -18.75 -1.92 -0.26
N LEU A 306 -19.56 -1.85 -1.31
CA LEU A 306 -20.53 -2.88 -1.66
C LEU A 306 -20.05 -3.70 -2.84
N THR A 307 -20.23 -5.01 -2.75
CA THR A 307 -19.98 -5.95 -3.85
C THR A 307 -21.33 -6.35 -4.44
N VAL A 308 -21.64 -5.87 -5.65
CA VAL A 308 -22.93 -6.11 -6.32
C VAL A 308 -22.73 -7.06 -7.50
N TRP A 309 -23.56 -8.08 -7.62
CA TRP A 309 -23.52 -9.01 -8.74
C TRP A 309 -24.31 -8.45 -9.93
N LYS A 310 -23.87 -8.73 -11.16
CA LYS A 310 -24.50 -8.21 -12.39
C LYS A 310 -26.00 -8.53 -12.50
N GLU A 311 -26.44 -9.66 -11.97
CA GLU A 311 -27.86 -10.04 -11.97
C GLU A 311 -28.72 -9.13 -11.07
N GLN A 312 -28.10 -8.44 -10.10
CA GLN A 312 -28.70 -7.38 -9.29
C GLN A 312 -28.46 -5.98 -9.89
N ALA A 313 -27.63 -5.87 -10.92
CA ALA A 313 -27.23 -4.61 -11.55
C ALA A 313 -28.22 -4.12 -12.64
N VAL A 314 -29.50 -4.52 -12.57
CA VAL A 314 -30.58 -4.05 -13.47
C VAL A 314 -30.88 -2.54 -13.28
N VAL A 315 -30.06 -1.83 -12.51
CA VAL A 315 -30.37 -0.53 -11.93
C VAL A 315 -29.12 0.37 -11.78
N LEU A 316 -28.30 0.50 -12.82
CA LEU A 316 -27.19 1.47 -12.84
C LEU A 316 -27.28 2.33 -14.10
N GLU A 317 -27.52 3.63 -13.93
CA GLU A 317 -27.31 4.60 -15.00
C GLU A 317 -25.85 5.09 -14.89
N VAL A 318 -25.03 4.64 -15.85
CA VAL A 318 -23.68 5.13 -16.04
C VAL A 318 -23.78 6.45 -16.78
N PHE A 319 -23.50 7.56 -16.08
CA PHE A 319 -23.39 8.85 -16.76
C PHE A 319 -22.07 8.91 -17.51
N PRO A 320 -22.07 9.24 -18.82
CA PRO A 320 -20.83 9.55 -19.50
C PRO A 320 -20.18 10.74 -18.80
N SER A 321 -18.89 10.62 -18.51
CA SER A 321 -18.10 11.70 -17.89
C SER A 321 -18.31 13.00 -18.69
N PRO A 322 -18.69 14.12 -18.05
CA PRO A 322 -18.85 15.39 -18.75
C PRO A 322 -17.47 15.86 -19.23
N GLY A 323 -17.12 15.52 -20.47
CA GLY A 323 -15.87 15.93 -21.10
C GLY A 323 -15.15 14.81 -21.85
N LYS A 324 -15.79 14.22 -22.87
CA LYS A 324 -15.16 13.79 -24.13
C LYS A 324 -16.16 13.92 -25.27
#